data_AF-A0A9W6HV85-F1
#
_entry.id   AF-A0A9W6HV85-F1
#
_cell.length_a   1.000
_cell.length_b   1.000
_cell.length_c   1.000
_cell.angle_alpha   90.00
_cell.angle_beta   90.00
_cell.angle_gamma   90.00
#
_symmetry.space_group_name_H-M   'P 1'
#
loop_
_entity.id
_entity.type
_entity.pdbx_description
1 polymer ?
#
loop_
_entity_poly.entity_id
_entity_poly.type
_entity_poly.pdbx_seq_one_letter_code
_entity_poly.pdbx_strand_id
1 'polypeptide(L)'
;MSDTLMLPIAHIEARNLIDLIDQFTELLDDPDAHADPGVQRLTPILYPDDIAASDAFAALTSDDLRGRRKADAHTVRASLSAAASDPLEEGHELVPVDLEIDAAGLDSWMRTLTALRLVIAERLGIETEADHDPNDPRFGVYNWLGYRLETLLDAAEEAGI
;
A
#
# COMPACT_ATOMS: atom_id res chain seq x y z
N MET A 1 -8.69 -12.86 23.88
CA MET A 1 -7.37 -12.38 23.45
C MET A 1 -7.62 -11.78 22.09
N SER A 2 -7.30 -10.51 21.87
CA SER A 2 -7.34 -9.98 20.51
C SER A 2 -6.22 -10.68 19.76
N ASP A 3 -6.53 -11.36 18.66
CA ASP A 3 -5.51 -11.97 17.83
C ASP A 3 -4.75 -10.82 17.15
N THR A 4 -3.46 -10.77 17.45
CA THR A 4 -2.57 -9.68 17.07
C THR A 4 -1.38 -10.25 16.34
N LEU A 5 -1.05 -9.62 15.22
CA LEU A 5 0.03 -9.94 14.34
C LEU A 5 1.28 -9.12 14.68
N MET A 6 2.45 -9.77 14.69
CA MET A 6 3.74 -9.08 14.81
C MET A 6 4.44 -9.06 13.45
N LEU A 7 4.71 -7.86 12.94
CA LEU A 7 5.34 -7.66 11.65
C LEU A 7 6.71 -6.99 11.84
N PRO A 8 7.84 -7.68 11.64
CA PRO A 8 9.15 -7.06 11.76
C PRO A 8 9.36 -5.99 10.68
N ILE A 9 9.84 -4.82 11.06
CA ILE A 9 10.16 -3.73 10.13
C ILE A 9 11.31 -2.89 10.65
N ALA A 10 12.31 -2.60 9.81
CA ALA A 10 13.39 -1.68 10.19
C ALA A 10 12.89 -0.24 10.24
N HIS A 11 13.51 0.60 11.07
CA HIS A 11 13.10 2.00 11.17
C HIS A 11 13.23 2.78 9.85
N ILE A 12 14.26 2.49 9.05
CA ILE A 12 14.38 3.10 7.73
C ILE A 12 13.26 2.66 6.78
N GLU A 13 12.85 1.39 6.85
CA GLU A 13 11.74 0.85 6.06
C GLU A 13 10.42 1.50 6.44
N ALA A 14 10.18 1.66 7.75
CA ALA A 14 8.98 2.33 8.27
C ALA A 14 8.90 3.78 7.78
N ARG A 15 10.00 4.54 7.84
CA ARG A 15 10.06 5.91 7.32
C ARG A 15 9.80 5.97 5.81
N ASN A 16 10.48 5.12 5.04
CA ASN A 16 10.28 5.07 3.59
C ASN A 16 8.82 4.71 3.24
N LEU A 17 8.19 3.81 3.99
CA LEU A 17 6.78 3.46 3.78
C LEU A 17 5.85 4.62 4.13
N ILE A 18 6.12 5.35 5.22
CA ILE A 18 5.38 6.58 5.58
C ILE A 18 5.46 7.58 4.43
N ASP A 19 6.66 7.83 3.89
CA ASP A 19 6.84 8.79 2.79
C ASP A 19 6.06 8.37 1.52
N LEU A 20 6.04 7.07 1.20
CA LEU A 20 5.24 6.54 0.09
C LEU A 20 3.73 6.68 0.33
N ILE A 21 3.27 6.46 1.57
CA ILE A 21 1.87 6.62 1.96
C ILE A 21 1.45 8.09 1.89
N ASP A 22 2.33 9.01 2.31
CA ASP A 22 2.06 10.45 2.26
C ASP A 22 1.95 10.93 0.80
N GLN A 23 2.87 10.51 -0.07
CA GLN A 23 2.79 10.80 -1.52
C GLN A 23 1.54 10.18 -2.17
N PHE A 24 1.16 8.97 -1.77
CA PHE A 24 -0.05 8.31 -2.26
C PHE A 24 -1.32 9.05 -1.82
N THR A 25 -1.38 9.50 -0.57
CA THR A 25 -2.52 10.25 -0.05
C THR A 25 -2.64 11.61 -0.74
N GLU A 26 -1.51 12.30 -0.96
CA GLU A 26 -1.45 13.54 -1.75
C GLU A 26 -1.97 13.32 -3.18
N LEU A 27 -1.54 12.25 -3.85
CA LEU A 27 -2.05 11.87 -5.17
C LEU A 27 -3.57 11.65 -5.17
N LEU A 28 -4.14 11.04 -4.12
CA LEU A 28 -5.59 10.83 -4.04
C LEU A 28 -6.39 12.10 -3.72
N ASP A 29 -5.75 13.09 -3.10
CA ASP A 29 -6.33 14.40 -2.77
C ASP A 29 -6.25 15.41 -3.91
N ASP A 30 -5.43 15.16 -4.93
CA ASP A 30 -5.35 15.98 -6.12
C ASP A 30 -6.74 16.10 -6.80
N PRO A 31 -7.26 17.31 -7.07
CA PRO A 31 -8.50 17.50 -7.82
C PRO A 31 -8.52 16.82 -9.19
N ASP A 32 -7.35 16.70 -9.82
CA ASP A 32 -7.16 16.09 -11.13
C ASP A 32 -6.76 14.61 -11.05
N ALA A 33 -6.78 14.00 -9.85
CA ALA A 33 -6.43 12.59 -9.62
C ALA A 33 -7.18 11.62 -10.55
N HIS A 34 -8.41 11.94 -10.95
CA HIS A 34 -9.22 11.12 -11.86
C HIS A 34 -8.58 10.95 -13.26
N ALA A 35 -7.71 11.88 -13.67
CA ALA A 35 -6.98 11.82 -14.92
C ALA A 35 -5.64 11.07 -14.82
N ASP A 36 -5.18 10.75 -13.60
CA ASP A 36 -3.94 10.00 -13.39
C ASP A 36 -4.14 8.50 -13.69
N PRO A 37 -3.36 7.89 -14.60
CA PRO A 37 -3.51 6.47 -14.94
C PRO A 37 -3.32 5.53 -13.74
N GLY A 38 -2.41 5.87 -12.82
CA GLY A 38 -2.17 5.11 -11.60
C GLY A 38 -3.40 5.10 -10.70
N VAL A 39 -4.09 6.23 -10.56
CA VAL A 39 -5.36 6.33 -9.84
C VAL A 39 -6.48 5.61 -10.59
N GLN A 40 -6.54 5.67 -11.92
CA GLN A 40 -7.53 4.91 -12.69
C GLN A 40 -7.37 3.40 -12.49
N ARG A 41 -6.12 2.91 -12.40
CA ARG A 41 -5.80 1.50 -12.13
C ARG A 41 -6.35 0.98 -10.80
N LEU A 42 -6.67 1.88 -9.89
CA LEU A 42 -7.26 1.57 -8.59
C LEU A 42 -8.78 1.32 -8.65
N THR A 43 -9.44 1.63 -9.76
CA THR A 43 -10.88 1.45 -9.89
C THR A 43 -11.19 0.09 -10.52
N PRO A 44 -12.07 -0.73 -9.91
CA PRO A 44 -12.42 -2.03 -10.48
C PRO A 44 -13.17 -1.91 -11.81
N ILE A 45 -12.83 -2.79 -12.77
CA ILE A 45 -13.65 -3.00 -13.97
C ILE A 45 -14.71 -4.05 -13.62
N LEU A 46 -15.93 -3.58 -13.30
CA LEU A 46 -17.02 -4.47 -12.84
C LEU A 46 -17.78 -5.15 -13.98
N TYR A 47 -17.85 -4.51 -15.14
CA TYR A 47 -18.55 -5.02 -16.32
C TYR A 47 -17.59 -5.06 -17.51
N PRO A 48 -16.72 -6.09 -17.61
CA PRO A 48 -15.73 -6.20 -18.69
C PRO A 48 -16.36 -6.18 -20.09
N ASP A 49 -17.59 -6.68 -20.22
CA ASP A 49 -18.34 -6.72 -21.48
C ASP A 49 -19.17 -5.44 -21.75
N ASP A 50 -19.22 -4.50 -20.80
CA ASP A 50 -19.96 -3.24 -20.90
C ASP A 50 -19.13 -2.07 -20.31
N ILE A 51 -18.28 -1.52 -21.16
CA ILE A 51 -17.39 -0.41 -20.81
C ILE A 51 -18.20 0.81 -20.36
N ALA A 52 -19.33 1.11 -21.01
CA ALA A 52 -20.15 2.26 -20.65
C ALA A 52 -20.76 2.12 -19.25
N ALA A 53 -21.20 0.91 -18.88
CA ALA A 53 -21.68 0.63 -17.53
C ALA A 53 -20.54 0.68 -16.49
N SER A 54 -19.35 0.20 -16.83
CA SER A 54 -18.16 0.29 -15.97
C SER A 54 -17.75 1.74 -15.72
N ASP A 55 -17.71 2.57 -16.77
CA ASP A 55 -17.37 4.00 -16.68
C ASP A 55 -18.40 4.76 -15.85
N ALA A 56 -19.69 4.50 -16.05
CA ALA A 56 -20.76 5.12 -15.25
C ALA A 56 -20.66 4.74 -13.78
N PHE A 57 -20.38 3.46 -13.47
CA PHE A 57 -20.15 3.02 -12.10
C PHE A 57 -18.92 3.66 -11.47
N ALA A 58 -17.80 3.71 -12.21
CA ALA A 58 -16.57 4.36 -11.77
C ALA A 58 -16.84 5.83 -11.45
N ALA A 59 -17.51 6.57 -12.33
CA ALA A 59 -17.87 7.97 -12.10
C ALA A 59 -18.73 8.17 -10.83
N LEU A 60 -19.62 7.22 -10.51
CA LEU A 60 -20.50 7.29 -9.34
C LEU A 60 -19.81 6.91 -8.02
N THR A 61 -18.73 6.14 -8.05
CA THR A 61 -18.12 5.53 -6.85
C THR A 61 -16.67 5.92 -6.59
N SER A 62 -16.02 6.60 -7.53
CA SER A 62 -14.60 6.99 -7.44
C SER A 62 -14.27 7.75 -6.16
N ASP A 63 -15.13 8.69 -5.73
CA ASP A 63 -14.90 9.49 -4.53
C ASP A 63 -14.96 8.65 -3.25
N ASP A 64 -15.95 7.77 -3.14
CA ASP A 64 -16.09 6.83 -2.03
C ASP A 64 -14.91 5.85 -1.99
N LEU A 65 -14.48 5.33 -3.14
CA LEU A 65 -13.34 4.44 -3.26
C LEU A 65 -12.03 5.14 -2.84
N ARG A 66 -11.80 6.38 -3.29
CA ARG A 66 -10.67 7.21 -2.86
C ARG A 66 -10.73 7.47 -1.36
N GLY A 67 -11.89 7.81 -0.82
CA GLY A 67 -12.08 8.02 0.61
C GLY A 67 -11.69 6.80 1.44
N ARG A 68 -12.12 5.60 1.03
CA ARG A 68 -11.75 4.34 1.71
C ARG A 68 -10.26 4.06 1.62
N ARG A 69 -9.64 4.27 0.45
CA ARG A 69 -8.19 4.09 0.25
C ARG A 69 -7.37 5.01 1.15
N LYS A 70 -7.80 6.27 1.31
CA LYS A 70 -7.16 7.20 2.26
C LYS A 70 -7.33 6.75 3.71
N ALA A 71 -8.51 6.27 4.09
CA ALA A 71 -8.74 5.76 5.45
C ALA A 71 -7.85 4.54 5.76
N ASP A 72 -7.72 3.60 4.82
CA ASP A 72 -6.80 2.47 4.94
C ASP A 72 -5.35 2.97 5.06
N ALA A 73 -4.92 3.88 4.19
CA ALA A 73 -3.56 4.44 4.20
C ALA A 73 -3.24 5.18 5.51
N HIS A 74 -4.20 5.96 6.05
CA HIS A 74 -4.06 6.61 7.35
C HIS A 74 -3.90 5.62 8.51
N THR A 75 -4.62 4.49 8.47
CA THR A 75 -4.48 3.41 9.47
C THR A 75 -3.07 2.85 9.46
N VAL A 76 -2.55 2.51 8.27
CA VAL A 76 -1.17 1.99 8.10
C VAL A 76 -0.13 3.00 8.59
N ARG A 77 -0.28 4.27 8.20
CA ARG A 77 0.61 5.35 8.62
C ARG A 77 0.64 5.54 10.13
N ALA A 78 -0.53 5.44 10.79
CA ALA A 78 -0.64 5.56 12.24
C ALA A 78 0.08 4.41 12.96
N SER A 79 -0.10 3.16 12.50
CA SER A 79 0.63 2.00 13.01
C SER A 79 2.15 2.18 12.90
N LEU A 80 2.64 2.60 11.72
CA LEU A 80 4.06 2.87 11.48
C LEU A 80 4.61 3.98 12.39
N SER A 81 3.85 5.06 12.57
CA SER A 81 4.27 6.18 13.42
C SER A 81 4.37 5.78 14.89
N ALA A 82 3.47 4.91 15.37
CA ALA A 82 3.51 4.41 16.72
C ALA A 82 4.78 3.58 16.97
N ALA A 83 5.13 2.66 16.06
CA ALA A 83 6.37 1.87 16.17
C ALA A 83 7.65 2.70 15.99
N ALA A 84 7.60 3.75 15.17
CA ALA A 84 8.75 4.65 14.95
C ALA A 84 8.93 5.72 16.04
N SER A 85 8.04 5.78 17.04
CA SER A 85 8.11 6.77 18.13
C SER A 85 9.17 6.46 19.18
N ASP A 86 9.71 5.24 19.19
CA ASP A 86 10.79 4.88 20.11
C ASP A 86 12.11 5.58 19.72
N PRO A 87 12.83 6.19 20.69
CA PRO A 87 14.10 6.85 20.41
C PRO A 87 15.08 5.91 19.74
N LEU A 88 15.50 6.28 18.53
CA LEU A 88 16.52 5.57 17.78
C LEU A 88 17.91 5.87 18.35
N GLU A 89 18.65 4.82 18.72
CA GLU A 89 20.09 4.93 18.91
C GLU A 89 20.78 5.13 17.55
N GLU A 90 21.84 5.94 17.51
CA GLU A 90 22.62 6.18 16.28
C GLU A 90 23.15 4.84 15.72
N GLY A 91 22.90 4.56 14.44
CA GLY A 91 23.33 3.34 13.78
C GLY A 91 22.34 2.16 13.86
N HIS A 92 21.17 2.33 14.49
CA HIS A 92 20.14 1.30 14.58
C HIS A 92 19.04 1.41 13.50
N GLU A 93 19.26 2.15 12.41
CA GLU A 93 18.24 2.37 11.38
C GLU A 93 17.81 1.08 10.67
N LEU A 94 18.68 0.07 10.64
CA LEU A 94 18.46 -1.25 10.04
C LEU A 94 17.98 -2.30 11.05
N VAL A 95 17.92 -1.96 12.34
CA VAL A 95 17.44 -2.89 13.37
C VAL A 95 15.91 -2.99 13.25
N PRO A 96 15.35 -4.19 13.05
CA PRO A 96 13.92 -4.36 12.98
C PRO A 96 13.28 -4.20 14.37
N VAL A 97 12.12 -3.56 14.39
CA VAL A 97 11.17 -3.57 15.50
C VAL A 97 9.94 -4.36 15.10
N ASP A 98 9.29 -4.99 16.07
CA ASP A 98 8.06 -5.74 15.82
C ASP A 98 6.87 -4.78 15.86
N LEU A 99 6.26 -4.55 14.70
CA LEU A 99 5.05 -3.76 14.59
C LEU A 99 3.83 -4.62 14.94
N GLU A 100 3.05 -4.16 15.91
CA GLU A 100 1.79 -4.78 16.31
C GLU A 100 0.65 -4.36 15.35
N ILE A 101 -0.03 -5.34 14.73
CA ILE A 101 -1.15 -5.13 13.81
C ILE A 101 -2.34 -5.98 14.26
N ASP A 102 -3.51 -5.38 14.45
CA ASP A 102 -4.74 -6.12 14.73
C ASP A 102 -5.43 -6.60 13.45
N ALA A 103 -6.42 -7.49 13.57
CA ALA A 103 -7.13 -8.05 12.41
C ALA A 103 -7.78 -6.98 11.51
N ALA A 104 -8.25 -5.86 12.08
CA ALA A 104 -8.79 -4.76 11.30
C ALA A 104 -7.68 -4.01 10.53
N GLY A 105 -6.52 -3.84 11.15
CA GLY A 105 -5.33 -3.25 10.56
C GLY A 105 -4.76 -4.10 9.43
N LEU A 106 -4.74 -5.44 9.57
CA LEU A 106 -4.23 -6.36 8.54
C LEU A 106 -4.87 -6.09 7.16
N ASP A 107 -6.18 -5.91 7.16
CA ASP A 107 -6.99 -5.63 5.99
C ASP A 107 -6.61 -4.28 5.33
N SER A 108 -6.46 -3.22 6.14
CA SER A 108 -6.00 -1.92 5.66
C SER A 108 -4.56 -1.96 5.14
N TRP A 109 -3.69 -2.74 5.76
CA TRP A 109 -2.31 -2.98 5.34
C TRP A 109 -2.24 -3.66 3.98
N MET A 110 -2.96 -4.77 3.80
CA MET A 110 -3.02 -5.47 2.51
C MET A 110 -3.52 -4.54 1.41
N ARG A 111 -4.66 -3.87 1.62
CA ARG A 111 -5.25 -2.97 0.63
C ARG A 111 -4.32 -1.80 0.28
N THR A 112 -3.62 -1.23 1.25
CA THR A 112 -2.68 -0.12 1.04
C THR A 112 -1.44 -0.58 0.25
N LEU A 113 -0.80 -1.68 0.65
CA LEU A 113 0.37 -2.21 -0.05
C LEU A 113 0.03 -2.61 -1.49
N THR A 114 -1.11 -3.27 -1.71
CA THR A 114 -1.58 -3.58 -3.06
C THR A 114 -1.86 -2.32 -3.88
N ALA A 115 -2.48 -1.29 -3.29
CA ALA A 115 -2.74 -0.03 -3.98
C ALA A 115 -1.46 0.66 -4.44
N LEU A 116 -0.46 0.77 -3.54
CA LEU A 116 0.85 1.33 -3.87
C LEU A 116 1.52 0.55 -5.01
N ARG A 117 1.49 -0.79 -4.94
CA ARG A 117 2.04 -1.65 -6.01
C ARG A 117 1.36 -1.39 -7.35
N LEU A 118 0.03 -1.27 -7.39
CA LEU A 118 -0.70 -1.00 -8.64
C LEU A 118 -0.34 0.36 -9.25
N VAL A 119 -0.23 1.42 -8.44
CA VAL A 119 0.16 2.75 -8.92
C VAL A 119 1.58 2.74 -9.48
N ILE A 120 2.51 2.08 -8.77
CA ILE A 120 3.90 1.98 -9.20
C ILE A 120 4.02 1.12 -10.47
N ALA A 121 3.31 -0.01 -10.53
CA ALA A 121 3.28 -0.86 -11.73
C ALA A 121 2.83 -0.08 -12.97
N GLU A 122 1.74 0.69 -12.86
CA GLU A 122 1.26 1.55 -13.95
C GLU A 122 2.32 2.56 -14.41
N ARG A 123 2.97 3.25 -13.46
CA ARG A 123 4.05 4.22 -13.76
C ARG A 123 5.30 3.58 -14.36
N LEU A 124 5.50 2.28 -14.15
CA LEU A 124 6.59 1.49 -14.73
C LEU A 124 6.19 0.79 -16.04
N GLY A 125 4.91 0.82 -16.43
CA GLY A 125 4.42 0.07 -17.58
C GLY A 125 4.43 -1.45 -17.37
N ILE A 126 4.31 -1.91 -16.12
CA ILE A 126 4.30 -3.34 -15.77
C ILE A 126 2.87 -3.86 -15.88
N GLU A 127 2.58 -4.63 -16.93
CA GLU A 127 1.32 -5.37 -17.07
C GLU A 127 1.45 -6.82 -16.60
N THR A 128 2.62 -7.42 -16.85
CA THR A 128 2.98 -8.77 -16.44
C THR A 128 4.33 -8.79 -15.74
N GLU A 129 4.64 -9.88 -15.02
CA GLU A 129 5.93 -10.04 -14.33
C GLU A 129 7.14 -9.99 -15.29
N ALA A 130 6.93 -10.18 -16.58
CA ALA A 130 7.99 -10.13 -17.59
C ALA A 130 8.36 -8.70 -18.04
N ASP A 131 7.54 -7.68 -17.72
CA ASP A 131 7.66 -6.32 -18.27
C ASP A 131 8.59 -5.40 -17.45
N HIS A 132 9.52 -5.98 -16.68
CA HIS A 132 10.37 -5.20 -15.77
C HIS A 132 11.73 -4.82 -16.37
N ASP A 133 12.19 -3.59 -16.10
CA ASP A 133 13.58 -3.17 -16.26
C ASP A 133 14.31 -3.29 -14.90
N PRO A 134 15.21 -4.27 -14.72
CA PRO A 134 15.94 -4.43 -13.46
C PRO A 134 16.90 -3.28 -13.14
N ASN A 135 17.21 -2.40 -14.11
CA ASN A 135 18.06 -1.23 -13.89
C ASN A 135 17.27 0.00 -13.46
N ASP A 136 15.93 -0.03 -13.51
CA ASP A 136 15.11 1.05 -12.99
C ASP A 136 15.06 0.98 -11.45
N PRO A 137 15.61 1.96 -10.71
CA PRO A 137 15.60 1.92 -9.25
C PRO A 137 14.18 1.86 -8.65
N ARG A 138 13.16 2.34 -9.36
CA ARG A 138 11.75 2.27 -8.94
C ARG A 138 11.24 0.82 -8.91
N PHE A 139 11.80 -0.07 -9.74
CA PHE A 139 11.46 -1.49 -9.69
C PHE A 139 11.87 -2.14 -8.37
N GLY A 140 12.96 -1.66 -7.74
CA GLY A 140 13.35 -2.08 -6.39
C GLY A 140 12.27 -1.78 -5.35
N VAL A 141 11.63 -0.60 -5.43
CA VAL A 141 10.52 -0.23 -4.55
C VAL A 141 9.30 -1.11 -4.80
N TYR A 142 8.96 -1.36 -6.07
CA TYR A 142 7.87 -2.28 -6.43
C TYR A 142 8.07 -3.66 -5.82
N ASN A 143 9.24 -4.28 -5.99
CA ASN A 143 9.56 -5.58 -5.42
C ASN A 143 9.54 -5.58 -3.89
N TRP A 144 10.11 -4.54 -3.27
CA TRP A 144 10.12 -4.41 -1.81
C TRP A 144 8.70 -4.35 -1.24
N LEU A 145 7.77 -3.61 -1.86
CA LEU A 145 6.36 -3.62 -1.45
C LEU A 145 5.71 -5.01 -1.58
N GLY A 146 6.15 -5.82 -2.55
CA GLY A 146 5.69 -7.20 -2.73
C GLY A 146 6.17 -8.10 -1.60
N TYR A 147 7.47 -8.05 -1.33
CA TYR A 147 8.07 -8.74 -0.20
C TYR A 147 7.39 -8.35 1.13
N ARG A 148 7.08 -7.06 1.33
CA ARG A 148 6.34 -6.60 2.53
C ARG A 148 4.93 -7.17 2.62
N LEU A 149 4.23 -7.31 1.49
CA LEU A 149 2.91 -7.91 1.44
C LEU A 149 2.98 -9.42 1.71
N GLU A 150 3.97 -10.12 1.16
CA GLU A 150 4.21 -11.54 1.42
C GLU A 150 4.52 -11.77 2.91
N THR A 151 5.44 -10.99 3.49
CA THR A 151 5.78 -11.08 4.92
C THR A 151 4.56 -10.83 5.82
N LEU A 152 3.67 -9.90 5.43
CA LEU A 152 2.43 -9.63 6.14
C LEU A 152 1.47 -10.83 6.10
N LEU A 153 1.36 -11.50 4.96
CA LEU A 153 0.51 -12.68 4.77
C LEU A 153 1.07 -13.89 5.54
N ASP A 154 2.38 -14.14 5.45
CA ASP A 154 3.04 -15.23 6.18
C ASP A 154 2.83 -15.08 7.68
N ALA A 155 3.02 -13.86 8.20
CA ALA A 155 2.84 -13.60 9.61
C ALA A 155 1.35 -13.73 10.02
N ALA A 156 0.39 -13.34 9.16
CA ALA A 156 -1.04 -13.53 9.42
C ALA A 156 -1.41 -15.03 9.50
N GLU A 157 -0.86 -15.86 8.60
CA GLU A 157 -1.01 -17.31 8.63
C GLU A 157 -0.45 -17.91 9.93
N GLU A 158 0.73 -17.46 10.36
CA GLU A 158 1.34 -17.89 11.64
C GLU A 158 0.50 -17.48 12.86
N ALA A 159 -0.14 -16.32 12.81
CA ALA A 159 -1.03 -15.82 13.85
C ALA A 159 -2.42 -16.48 13.82
N GLY A 160 -2.78 -17.17 12.73
CA GLY A 160 -4.07 -17.83 12.55
C GLY A 160 -5.24 -16.89 12.27
N ILE A 161 -4.96 -15.73 11.65
CA ILE A 161 -5.92 -14.66 11.30
C ILE A 161 -6.22 -14.66 9.81
#